data_AF-A0A1G3VT20-F1
#
_entry.id   AF-A0A1G3VT20-F1
#
_cell.length_a   1.000
_cell.length_b   1.000
_cell.length_c   1.000
_cell.angle_alpha   90.00
_cell.angle_beta   90.00
_cell.angle_gamma   90.00
#
_symmetry.space_group_name_H-M   'P 1'
#
loop_
_entity.id
_entity.type
_entity.pdbx_description
1 polymer ?
#
loop_
_entity_poly.entity_id
_entity_poly.type
_entity_poly.pdbx_seq_one_letter_code
_entity_poly.pdbx_strand_id
1 'polypeptide(L)'
;MIAKELQDEVYNCIKCGLCLMPCPVYKQLCYESAAPRGKVQLIKHILEGKLEPSANFNRILYTCLLCETCTVNCPSGLKVDRLLKAMRAEMVKKFKLPWQKRLLFSLLSGERLLPFFMQWGGSMGNLLMGLAPGGVKVGTIPFAKLPRLNKKPFREQVPEVVTVAAPKGRVLYFTGCATNYLYEDVGRSALAILKRLNIEVILPQGQMCCGLPIFLAGARESALGNIRKNLELFNREDVDAVLVDCATCGSALKNEYVHILEERGENADAAKALSKKVMDISQYLDKFDLKGMLKPLPGKATYHDPCHLAR
;
A
#
# COMPACT_ATOMS: atom_id res chain seq x y z
N MET A 1 13.69 10.86 14.68
CA MET A 1 14.60 9.93 15.33
C MET A 1 13.98 8.57 15.19
N ILE A 2 14.76 7.58 14.76
CA ILE A 2 14.34 6.17 14.73
C ILE A 2 14.12 5.75 16.19
N ALA A 3 13.00 5.08 16.49
CA ALA A 3 12.71 4.57 17.83
C ALA A 3 13.89 3.71 18.34
N LYS A 4 14.23 3.83 19.63
CA LYS A 4 15.44 3.20 20.19
C LYS A 4 15.41 1.68 20.01
N GLU A 5 14.25 1.07 20.24
CA GLU A 5 14.01 -0.36 20.06
C GLU A 5 14.33 -0.80 18.62
N LEU A 6 14.01 0.04 17.64
CA LEU A 6 14.28 -0.24 16.23
C LEU A 6 15.75 0.01 15.84
N GLN A 7 16.46 0.86 16.58
CA GLN A 7 17.91 0.99 16.42
C GLN A 7 18.62 -0.29 16.89
N ASP A 8 18.16 -0.88 17.99
CA ASP A 8 18.81 -2.05 18.58
C ASP A 8 18.71 -3.31 17.70
N GLU A 9 17.71 -3.39 16.82
CA GLU A 9 17.57 -4.44 15.80
C GLU A 9 18.87 -4.61 14.98
N VAL A 10 19.64 -3.55 14.72
CA VAL A 10 20.86 -3.70 13.91
C VAL A 10 21.91 -4.62 14.54
N TYR A 11 21.89 -4.78 15.88
CA TYR A 11 22.83 -5.62 16.62
C TYR A 11 22.43 -7.09 16.63
N ASN A 12 21.16 -7.41 16.37
CA ASN A 12 20.66 -8.80 16.31
C ASN A 12 21.04 -9.51 15.00
N CYS A 13 21.60 -8.79 14.02
CA CYS A 13 22.01 -9.36 12.74
C CYS A 13 23.30 -10.18 12.86
N ILE A 14 23.17 -11.51 12.84
CA ILE A 14 24.30 -12.48 12.87
C ILE A 14 25.00 -12.67 11.50
N LYS A 15 24.60 -11.92 10.47
CA LYS A 15 25.20 -11.92 9.13
C LYS A 15 25.18 -13.26 8.36
N CYS A 16 24.33 -14.21 8.74
CA CYS A 16 24.27 -15.56 8.16
C CYS A 16 24.03 -15.63 6.64
N GLY A 17 23.43 -14.61 6.02
CA GLY A 17 23.22 -14.56 4.56
C GLY A 17 21.91 -15.18 4.06
N LEU A 18 21.07 -15.74 4.94
CA LEU A 18 19.78 -16.30 4.53
C LEU A 18 18.85 -15.28 3.86
N CYS A 19 18.97 -14.00 4.19
CA CYS A 19 18.21 -12.94 3.55
C CYS A 19 18.61 -12.65 2.09
N LEU A 20 19.75 -13.18 1.60
CA LEU A 20 20.23 -12.97 0.23
C LEU A 20 19.37 -13.73 -0.78
N MET A 21 19.14 -15.02 -0.50
CA MET A 21 18.45 -15.94 -1.40
C MET A 21 17.03 -15.51 -1.77
N PRO A 22 16.19 -15.01 -0.85
CA PRO A 22 14.84 -14.63 -1.19
C PRO A 22 14.73 -13.15 -1.62
N CYS A 23 15.82 -12.36 -1.58
CA CYS A 23 15.78 -10.94 -1.95
C CYS A 23 15.82 -10.74 -3.48
N PRO A 24 14.75 -10.21 -4.10
CA PRO A 24 14.72 -10.01 -5.56
C PRO A 24 15.73 -8.97 -6.05
N VAL A 25 16.01 -7.95 -5.22
CA VAL A 25 16.98 -6.90 -5.53
C VAL A 25 18.40 -7.45 -5.57
N TYR A 26 18.77 -8.29 -4.61
CA TYR A 26 20.09 -8.89 -4.58
C TYR A 26 20.28 -9.89 -5.73
N LYS A 27 19.25 -10.69 -6.07
CA LYS A 27 19.29 -11.58 -7.25
C LYS A 27 19.62 -10.84 -8.55
N GLN A 28 19.19 -9.59 -8.68
CA GLN A 28 19.45 -8.80 -9.89
C GLN A 28 20.77 -8.04 -9.84
N LEU A 29 21.13 -7.49 -8.68
CA LEU A 29 22.25 -6.57 -8.56
C LEU A 29 23.55 -7.24 -8.11
N CYS A 30 23.47 -8.36 -7.40
CA CYS A 30 24.58 -9.22 -6.96
C CYS A 30 25.67 -8.54 -6.12
N TYR A 31 25.52 -7.29 -5.68
CA TYR A 31 26.46 -6.63 -4.77
C TYR A 31 25.91 -6.54 -3.34
N GLU A 32 26.77 -6.80 -2.36
CA GLU A 32 26.41 -6.96 -0.94
C GLU A 32 25.73 -5.72 -0.36
N SER A 33 26.13 -4.50 -0.75
CA SER A 33 25.54 -3.27 -0.21
C SER A 33 24.06 -3.08 -0.59
N ALA A 34 23.57 -3.70 -1.68
CA ALA A 34 22.14 -3.70 -2.02
C ALA A 34 21.34 -4.79 -1.25
N ALA A 35 22.03 -5.77 -0.69
CA ALA A 35 21.39 -6.87 0.02
C ALA A 35 20.76 -6.40 1.35
N PRO A 36 19.79 -7.16 1.89
CA PRO A 36 19.15 -6.79 3.15
C PRO A 36 20.14 -6.69 4.30
N ARG A 37 21.00 -7.70 4.52
CA ARG A 37 22.02 -7.65 5.59
C ARG A 37 23.05 -6.55 5.37
N GLY A 38 23.47 -6.31 4.12
CA GLY A 38 24.40 -5.23 3.80
C GLY A 38 23.83 -3.87 4.18
N LYS A 39 22.54 -3.62 3.87
CA LYS A 39 21.83 -2.40 4.30
C LYS A 39 21.73 -2.29 5.82
N VAL A 40 21.43 -3.38 6.53
CA VAL A 40 21.42 -3.39 8.00
C VAL A 40 22.79 -2.99 8.56
N GLN A 41 23.89 -3.51 7.98
CA GLN A 41 25.24 -3.15 8.42
C GLN A 41 25.58 -1.68 8.10
N LEU A 42 25.18 -1.17 6.94
CA LEU A 42 25.37 0.25 6.63
C LEU A 42 24.60 1.14 7.60
N ILE A 43 23.37 0.78 7.95
CA ILE A 43 22.57 1.50 8.95
C ILE A 43 23.22 1.43 10.32
N LYS A 44 23.71 0.25 10.74
CA LYS A 44 24.48 0.09 11.99
C LYS A 44 25.62 1.09 12.08
N HIS A 45 26.46 1.16 11.06
CA HIS A 45 27.63 2.05 11.07
C HIS A 45 27.24 3.54 11.03
N ILE A 46 26.09 3.87 10.43
CA ILE A 46 25.53 5.23 10.50
C ILE A 46 25.06 5.55 11.93
N LEU A 47 24.37 4.63 12.59
CA LEU A 47 23.91 4.80 13.97
C LEU A 47 25.08 4.89 14.96
N GLU A 48 26.17 4.16 14.71
CA GLU A 48 27.41 4.22 15.50
C GLU A 48 28.28 5.46 15.20
N GLY A 49 27.88 6.34 14.27
CA GLY A 49 28.66 7.52 13.88
C GLY A 49 29.93 7.21 13.07
N LYS A 50 30.11 5.96 12.62
CA LYS A 50 31.26 5.52 11.81
C LYS A 50 31.09 5.85 10.33
N LEU A 51 29.85 6.05 9.87
CA LEU A 51 29.53 6.45 8.50
C LEU A 51 28.56 7.62 8.50
N GLU A 52 28.85 8.61 7.67
CA GLU A 52 27.91 9.69 7.43
C GLU A 52 26.82 9.29 6.41
N PRO A 53 25.53 9.63 6.65
CA PRO A 53 24.48 9.42 5.66
C PRO A 53 24.80 10.19 4.38
N SER A 54 25.13 9.46 3.31
CA SER A 54 25.59 9.99 2.03
C SER A 54 24.54 9.82 0.92
N ALA A 55 24.71 10.57 -0.18
CA ALA A 55 23.85 10.43 -1.37
C ALA A 55 23.94 9.02 -2.00
N ASN A 56 25.12 8.39 -1.95
CA ASN A 56 25.28 7.02 -2.45
C ASN A 56 24.54 6.01 -1.56
N PHE A 57 24.63 6.16 -0.23
CA PHE A 57 23.83 5.34 0.68
C PHE A 57 22.33 5.54 0.43
N ASN A 58 21.87 6.77 0.20
CA ASN A 58 20.48 7.06 -0.14
C ASN A 58 20.05 6.27 -1.39
N ARG A 59 20.84 6.31 -2.46
CA ARG A 59 20.56 5.56 -3.69
C ARG A 59 20.44 4.06 -3.42
N ILE A 60 21.37 3.50 -2.64
CA ILE A 60 21.38 2.08 -2.28
C ILE A 60 20.15 1.72 -1.42
N LEU A 61 19.79 2.54 -0.43
CA LEU A 61 18.62 2.33 0.42
C LEU A 61 17.33 2.27 -0.39
N TYR A 62 17.20 3.16 -1.38
CA TYR A 62 16.03 3.24 -2.25
C TYR A 62 15.96 2.15 -3.34
N THR A 63 16.98 1.30 -3.51
CA THR A 63 16.84 0.08 -4.32
C THR A 63 15.96 -0.97 -3.65
N CYS A 64 15.74 -0.89 -2.33
CA CYS A 64 14.85 -1.80 -1.63
C CYS A 64 13.41 -1.68 -2.13
N LEU A 65 12.76 -2.81 -2.46
CA LEU A 65 11.34 -2.81 -2.82
C LEU A 65 10.41 -2.73 -1.60
N LEU A 66 10.94 -2.91 -0.39
CA LEU A 66 10.17 -3.06 0.85
C LEU A 66 9.13 -4.19 0.77
N CYS A 67 9.47 -5.27 0.07
CA CYS A 67 8.64 -6.48 -0.11
C CYS A 67 8.63 -7.44 1.10
N GLU A 68 9.26 -7.06 2.22
CA GLU A 68 9.24 -7.74 3.54
C GLU A 68 9.78 -9.19 3.60
N THR A 69 10.15 -9.75 2.46
CA THR A 69 10.60 -11.14 2.35
C THR A 69 11.86 -11.42 3.19
N CYS A 70 12.75 -10.44 3.36
CA CYS A 70 13.90 -10.57 4.25
C CYS A 70 13.53 -10.62 5.74
N THR A 71 12.44 -9.99 6.15
CA THR A 71 11.94 -10.00 7.53
C THR A 71 11.33 -11.37 7.83
N VAL A 72 10.49 -11.89 6.94
CA VAL A 72 9.84 -13.20 7.09
C VAL A 72 10.85 -14.34 7.13
N ASN A 73 11.94 -14.25 6.36
CA ASN A 73 12.95 -15.31 6.28
C ASN A 73 14.13 -15.11 7.26
N CYS A 74 14.08 -14.13 8.17
CA CYS A 74 15.16 -13.91 9.10
C CYS A 74 15.07 -14.87 10.31
N PRO A 75 16.04 -15.77 10.54
CA PRO A 75 16.00 -16.69 11.69
C PRO A 75 16.13 -15.95 13.03
N SER A 76 16.79 -14.78 13.03
CA SER A 76 16.96 -13.94 14.21
C SER A 76 15.74 -13.05 14.47
N GLY A 77 14.67 -13.16 13.68
CA GLY A 77 13.44 -12.39 13.84
C GLY A 77 13.55 -10.91 13.46
N LEU A 78 14.65 -10.51 12.80
CA LEU A 78 15.00 -9.12 12.54
C LEU A 78 13.92 -8.39 11.73
N LYS A 79 13.47 -7.23 12.23
CA LYS A 79 12.47 -6.38 11.53
C LYS A 79 13.14 -5.49 10.49
N VAL A 80 13.76 -6.12 9.49
CA VAL A 80 14.54 -5.45 8.44
C VAL A 80 13.72 -4.39 7.71
N ASP A 81 12.49 -4.73 7.32
CA ASP A 81 11.58 -3.82 6.63
C ASP A 81 11.33 -2.53 7.43
N ARG A 82 11.07 -2.64 8.74
CA ARG A 82 10.83 -1.50 9.63
C ARG A 82 12.06 -0.62 9.75
N LEU A 83 13.22 -1.24 9.91
CA LEU A 83 14.50 -0.52 9.96
C LEU A 83 14.74 0.27 8.67
N LEU A 84 14.50 -0.34 7.51
CA LEU A 84 14.66 0.33 6.21
C LEU A 84 13.61 1.44 6.02
N LYS A 85 12.36 1.23 6.43
CA LYS A 85 11.29 2.24 6.41
C LYS A 85 11.68 3.45 7.28
N ALA A 86 12.21 3.22 8.48
CA ALA A 86 12.65 4.27 9.39
C ALA A 86 13.87 5.02 8.86
N MET A 87 14.85 4.30 8.33
CA MET A 87 16.01 4.92 7.70
C MET A 87 15.62 5.80 6.50
N ARG A 88 14.65 5.40 5.68
CA ARG A 88 14.14 6.25 4.59
C ARG A 88 13.58 7.58 5.10
N ALA A 89 12.86 7.56 6.22
CA ALA A 89 12.33 8.78 6.82
C ALA A 89 13.45 9.73 7.29
N GLU A 90 14.50 9.20 7.92
CA GLU A 90 15.67 10.00 8.30
C GLU A 90 16.44 10.53 7.08
N MET A 91 16.57 9.73 6.01
CA MET A 91 17.18 10.20 4.76
C MET A 91 16.36 11.32 4.11
N VAL A 92 15.03 11.27 4.17
CA VAL A 92 14.16 12.36 3.69
C VAL A 92 14.37 13.65 4.48
N LYS A 93 14.62 13.59 5.79
CA LYS A 93 14.92 14.80 6.58
C LYS A 93 16.21 15.48 6.12
N LYS A 94 17.26 14.69 5.82
CA LYS A 94 18.56 15.19 5.38
C LYS A 94 18.56 15.64 3.91
N PHE A 95 18.07 14.81 3.00
CA PHE A 95 18.16 15.03 1.55
C PHE A 95 16.93 15.70 0.93
N LYS A 96 15.84 15.83 1.71
CA LYS A 96 14.52 16.31 1.27
C LYS A 96 13.89 15.42 0.19
N LEU A 97 12.57 15.48 0.08
CA LEU A 97 11.87 14.85 -1.04
C LEU A 97 11.99 15.73 -2.28
N PRO A 98 12.19 15.13 -3.47
CA PRO A 98 12.03 15.85 -4.73
C PRO A 98 10.67 16.54 -4.79
N TRP A 99 10.63 17.76 -5.33
CA TRP A 99 9.43 18.59 -5.31
C TRP A 99 8.23 17.92 -6.02
N GLN A 100 8.48 17.13 -7.07
CA GLN A 100 7.44 16.39 -7.80
C GLN A 100 6.76 15.35 -6.89
N LYS A 101 7.56 14.63 -6.09
CA LYS A 101 7.03 13.67 -5.11
C LYS A 101 6.28 14.38 -3.99
N ARG A 102 6.79 15.52 -3.53
CA ARG A 102 6.10 16.34 -2.51
C ARG A 102 4.73 16.80 -3.01
N LEU A 103 4.63 17.28 -4.25
CA LEU A 103 3.37 17.67 -4.87
C LEU A 103 2.42 16.46 -5.00
N LEU A 104 2.91 15.34 -5.54
CA LEU A 104 2.11 14.12 -5.68
C LEU A 104 1.58 13.61 -4.34
N PHE A 105 2.42 13.59 -3.30
CA PHE A 105 2.00 13.14 -1.98
C PHE A 105 1.02 14.12 -1.34
N SER A 106 1.24 15.43 -1.48
CA SER A 106 0.29 16.45 -1.04
C SER A 106 -1.08 16.28 -1.72
N LEU A 107 -1.09 15.91 -3.00
CA LEU A 107 -2.31 15.59 -3.73
C LEU A 107 -2.96 14.33 -3.16
N LEU A 108 -2.23 13.22 -3.02
CA LEU A 108 -2.74 11.96 -2.48
C LEU A 108 -3.22 12.03 -1.03
N SER A 109 -2.68 12.96 -0.24
CA SER A 109 -3.12 13.25 1.12
C SER A 109 -4.24 14.28 1.20
N GLY A 110 -4.60 14.91 0.09
CA GLY A 110 -5.61 15.97 0.04
C GLY A 110 -7.03 15.41 -0.09
N GLU A 111 -7.86 15.66 0.93
CA GLU A 111 -9.26 15.20 0.98
C GLU A 111 -10.11 15.77 -0.16
N ARG A 112 -9.94 17.05 -0.48
CA ARG A 112 -10.69 17.76 -1.54
C ARG A 112 -9.90 17.90 -2.84
N LEU A 113 -8.57 17.99 -2.74
CA LEU A 113 -7.71 18.21 -3.90
C LEU A 113 -7.66 16.98 -4.80
N LEU A 114 -7.50 15.77 -4.24
CA LEU A 114 -7.43 14.57 -5.07
C LEU A 114 -8.71 14.33 -5.88
N PRO A 115 -9.92 14.35 -5.31
CA PRO A 115 -11.15 14.22 -6.10
C PRO A 115 -11.25 15.28 -7.20
N PHE A 116 -10.99 16.55 -6.87
CA PHE A 116 -11.07 17.66 -7.81
C PHE A 116 -10.16 17.47 -9.03
N PHE A 117 -8.86 17.23 -8.80
CA PHE A 117 -7.90 17.08 -9.89
C PHE A 117 -8.13 15.80 -10.70
N MET A 118 -8.54 14.71 -10.05
CA MET A 118 -8.78 13.44 -10.76
C MET A 118 -10.06 13.49 -11.59
N GLN A 119 -11.13 14.14 -11.14
CA GLN A 119 -12.37 14.32 -11.90
C GLN A 119 -12.16 15.23 -13.12
N TRP A 120 -11.40 16.31 -12.94
CA TRP A 120 -11.02 17.20 -14.04
C TRP A 120 -10.10 16.48 -15.05
N GLY A 121 -9.10 15.74 -14.55
CA GLY A 121 -8.23 14.90 -15.35
C GLY A 121 -8.96 13.78 -16.09
N GLY A 122 -9.98 13.16 -15.49
CA GLY A 122 -10.81 12.14 -16.15
C GLY A 122 -11.65 12.71 -17.30
N SER A 123 -12.13 13.95 -17.16
CA SER A 123 -12.97 14.59 -18.15
C SER A 123 -12.17 15.20 -19.31
N MET A 124 -11.07 15.90 -19.01
CA MET A 124 -10.25 16.62 -20.00
C MET A 124 -8.94 15.89 -20.35
N GLY A 125 -8.31 15.24 -19.36
CA GLY A 125 -7.01 14.59 -19.51
C GLY A 125 -7.06 13.32 -20.38
N ASN A 126 -8.19 12.61 -20.43
CA ASN A 126 -8.37 11.48 -21.36
C ASN A 126 -8.38 11.92 -22.83
N LEU A 127 -8.93 13.10 -23.14
CA LEU A 127 -8.90 13.67 -24.49
C LEU A 127 -7.48 14.10 -24.87
N LEU A 128 -6.80 14.80 -23.95
CA LEU A 128 -5.40 15.20 -24.13
C LEU A 128 -4.44 14.00 -24.21
N MET A 129 -4.73 12.90 -23.50
CA MET A 129 -4.00 11.63 -23.62
C MET A 129 -4.09 11.02 -25.02
N GLY A 130 -5.25 11.14 -25.69
CA GLY A 130 -5.43 10.69 -27.06
C GLY A 130 -4.67 11.53 -28.09
N LEU A 131 -4.33 12.78 -27.75
CA LEU A 131 -3.63 13.74 -28.61
C LEU A 131 -2.14 13.86 -28.28
N ALA A 132 -1.65 13.13 -27.27
CA ALA A 132 -0.28 13.26 -26.81
C ALA A 132 0.71 12.74 -27.87
N PRO A 133 1.71 13.54 -28.28
CA PRO A 133 2.70 13.11 -29.26
C PRO A 133 3.47 11.89 -28.75
N GLY A 134 3.69 10.93 -29.65
CA GLY A 134 4.46 9.73 -29.34
C GLY A 134 5.86 10.10 -28.81
N GLY A 135 6.19 9.61 -27.62
CA GLY A 135 7.52 9.82 -27.02
C GLY A 135 7.53 10.43 -25.61
N VAL A 136 6.42 11.05 -25.17
CA VAL A 136 6.32 11.57 -23.79
C VAL A 136 6.33 10.40 -22.80
N LYS A 137 7.17 10.48 -21.75
CA LYS A 137 7.26 9.50 -20.67
C LYS A 137 6.99 10.17 -19.33
N VAL A 138 6.29 9.47 -18.43
CA VAL A 138 6.17 9.84 -17.02
C VAL A 138 7.04 8.87 -16.22
N GLY A 139 8.18 9.35 -15.78
CA GLY A 139 9.25 8.50 -15.24
C GLY A 139 9.77 7.55 -16.32
N THR A 140 9.62 6.24 -16.11
CA THR A 140 10.00 5.20 -17.08
C THR A 140 8.84 4.72 -17.95
N ILE A 141 7.62 5.18 -17.69
CA ILE A 141 6.40 4.68 -18.34
C ILE A 141 6.06 5.59 -19.53
N PRO A 142 5.93 5.04 -20.75
CA PRO A 142 5.40 5.79 -21.89
C PRO A 142 4.00 6.32 -21.56
N PHE A 143 3.73 7.58 -21.87
CA PHE A 143 2.47 8.24 -21.54
C PHE A 143 1.25 7.49 -22.08
N ALA A 144 1.36 6.90 -23.27
CA ALA A 144 0.31 6.07 -23.88
C ALA A 144 -0.02 4.77 -23.13
N LYS A 145 0.87 4.31 -22.22
CA LYS A 145 0.67 3.12 -21.38
C LYS A 145 0.16 3.45 -19.98
N LEU A 146 -0.07 4.73 -19.67
CA LEU A 146 -0.70 5.09 -18.41
C LEU A 146 -2.16 4.63 -18.39
N PRO A 147 -2.66 4.18 -17.22
CA PRO A 147 -4.05 3.84 -17.09
C PRO A 147 -4.92 5.08 -17.35
N ARG A 148 -6.05 4.87 -18.03
CA ARG A 148 -7.04 5.92 -18.23
C ARG A 148 -7.67 6.27 -16.88
N LEU A 149 -7.99 7.54 -16.71
CA LEU A 149 -8.71 8.02 -15.54
C LEU A 149 -10.21 7.76 -15.74
N ASN A 150 -10.92 7.38 -14.68
CA ASN A 150 -12.37 7.29 -14.71
C ASN A 150 -12.95 8.71 -14.92
N LYS A 151 -14.02 8.84 -15.74
CA LYS A 151 -14.68 10.15 -15.95
C LYS A 151 -15.26 10.72 -14.66
N LYS A 152 -15.82 9.83 -13.83
CA LYS A 152 -16.26 10.12 -12.46
C LYS A 152 -15.59 9.11 -11.52
N PRO A 153 -15.24 9.47 -10.29
CA PRO A 153 -14.76 8.50 -9.30
C PRO A 153 -15.79 7.36 -9.10
N PHE A 154 -15.35 6.10 -9.03
CA PHE A 154 -16.22 4.93 -8.91
C PHE A 154 -17.22 5.05 -7.76
N ARG A 155 -16.79 5.58 -6.61
CA ARG A 155 -17.67 5.75 -5.45
C ARG A 155 -18.86 6.70 -5.70
N GLU A 156 -18.73 7.67 -6.61
CA GLU A 156 -19.84 8.55 -7.02
C GLU A 156 -20.80 7.87 -8.01
N GLN A 157 -20.43 6.72 -8.56
CA GLN A 157 -21.22 6.00 -9.56
C GLN A 157 -22.15 4.94 -8.95
N VAL A 158 -22.01 4.68 -7.65
CA VAL A 158 -22.73 3.65 -6.91
C VAL A 158 -23.28 4.25 -5.60
N PRO A 159 -24.39 3.74 -5.07
CA PRO A 159 -24.90 4.21 -3.79
C PRO A 159 -23.90 3.88 -2.67
N GLU A 160 -23.89 4.71 -1.62
CA GLU A 160 -23.06 4.50 -0.43
C GLU A 160 -23.43 3.22 0.32
N VAL A 161 -24.70 2.79 0.26
CA VAL A 161 -25.14 1.50 0.76
C VAL A 161 -25.75 0.71 -0.37
N VAL A 162 -25.20 -0.47 -0.60
CA VAL A 162 -25.64 -1.43 -1.60
C VAL A 162 -26.41 -2.53 -0.89
N THR A 163 -27.73 -2.42 -0.90
CA THR A 163 -28.63 -3.35 -0.22
C THR A 163 -28.92 -4.60 -1.05
N VAL A 164 -29.34 -5.67 -0.38
CA VAL A 164 -29.77 -6.95 -0.95
C VAL A 164 -31.01 -7.46 -0.21
N ALA A 165 -31.86 -8.26 -0.85
CA ALA A 165 -33.17 -8.64 -0.29
C ALA A 165 -33.06 -9.57 0.95
N ALA A 166 -32.04 -10.42 1.03
CA ALA A 166 -31.83 -11.35 2.14
C ALA A 166 -30.36 -11.35 2.58
N PRO A 167 -29.90 -10.31 3.30
CA PRO A 167 -28.50 -10.15 3.67
C PRO A 167 -27.97 -11.31 4.51
N LYS A 168 -26.87 -11.92 4.06
CA LYS A 168 -26.13 -12.96 4.79
C LYS A 168 -24.96 -12.41 5.61
N GLY A 169 -24.66 -11.13 5.43
CA GLY A 169 -23.57 -10.41 6.08
C GLY A 169 -23.49 -8.99 5.53
N ARG A 170 -22.75 -8.14 6.24
CA ARG A 170 -22.59 -6.72 5.91
C ARG A 170 -21.12 -6.35 5.99
N VAL A 171 -20.58 -5.81 4.90
CA VAL A 171 -19.15 -5.49 4.79
C VAL A 171 -18.93 -4.03 4.39
N LEU A 172 -17.82 -3.45 4.82
CA LEU A 172 -17.32 -2.19 4.30
C LEU A 172 -16.34 -2.48 3.16
N TYR A 173 -16.53 -1.87 1.99
CA TYR A 173 -15.57 -2.01 0.89
C TYR A 173 -14.69 -0.76 0.77
N PHE A 174 -13.40 -0.94 1.05
CA PHE A 174 -12.37 0.06 0.83
C PHE A 174 -11.84 -0.04 -0.60
N THR A 175 -12.19 0.93 -1.44
CA THR A 175 -11.82 0.95 -2.87
C THR A 175 -10.39 1.41 -3.10
N GLY A 176 -9.76 2.02 -2.09
CA GLY A 176 -8.50 2.73 -2.26
C GLY A 176 -8.56 3.81 -3.35
N CYS A 177 -7.38 4.26 -3.82
CA CYS A 177 -7.29 5.26 -4.87
C CYS A 177 -7.35 4.66 -6.29
N ALA A 178 -6.80 3.46 -6.49
CA ALA A 178 -6.68 2.87 -7.83
C ALA A 178 -8.05 2.45 -8.39
N THR A 179 -8.83 1.63 -7.66
CA THR A 179 -10.18 1.24 -8.08
C THR A 179 -11.09 2.46 -8.21
N ASN A 180 -10.96 3.42 -7.29
CA ASN A 180 -11.79 4.62 -7.32
C ASN A 180 -11.57 5.50 -8.57
N TYR A 181 -10.32 5.69 -8.99
CA TYR A 181 -10.01 6.68 -10.04
C TYR A 181 -9.51 6.10 -11.37
N LEU A 182 -9.10 4.83 -11.43
CA LEU A 182 -8.46 4.23 -12.62
C LEU A 182 -9.12 2.95 -13.10
N TYR A 183 -9.59 2.11 -12.17
CA TYR A 183 -10.03 0.75 -12.45
C TYR A 183 -11.45 0.50 -11.92
N GLU A 184 -12.42 1.31 -12.36
CA GLU A 184 -13.81 1.18 -11.88
C GLU A 184 -14.40 -0.23 -12.12
N ASP A 185 -13.97 -0.93 -13.17
CA ASP A 185 -14.43 -2.28 -13.48
C ASP A 185 -14.11 -3.30 -12.37
N VAL A 186 -13.00 -3.11 -11.64
CA VAL A 186 -12.66 -3.94 -10.48
C VAL A 186 -13.70 -3.74 -9.39
N GLY A 187 -14.05 -2.48 -9.09
CA GLY A 187 -15.07 -2.14 -8.09
C GLY A 187 -16.46 -2.64 -8.48
N ARG A 188 -16.85 -2.48 -9.76
CA ARG A 188 -18.10 -3.02 -10.30
C ARG A 188 -18.16 -4.54 -10.15
N SER A 189 -17.06 -5.23 -10.47
CA SER A 189 -16.98 -6.68 -10.36
C SER A 189 -17.07 -7.15 -8.90
N ALA A 190 -16.36 -6.48 -7.98
CA ALA A 190 -16.44 -6.76 -6.55
C ALA A 190 -17.88 -6.63 -6.03
N LEU A 191 -18.57 -5.52 -6.34
CA LEU A 191 -19.96 -5.32 -5.95
C LEU A 191 -20.91 -6.35 -6.58
N ALA A 192 -20.70 -6.70 -7.85
CA ALA A 192 -21.53 -7.70 -8.52
C ALA A 192 -21.41 -9.08 -7.85
N ILE A 193 -20.19 -9.49 -7.48
CA ILE A 193 -19.93 -10.75 -6.78
C ILE A 193 -20.58 -10.72 -5.38
N LEU A 194 -20.34 -9.67 -4.60
CA LEU A 194 -20.88 -9.54 -3.24
C LEU A 194 -22.41 -9.51 -3.22
N LYS A 195 -23.04 -8.79 -4.16
CA LYS A 195 -24.50 -8.81 -4.36
C LYS A 195 -25.01 -10.21 -4.66
N ARG A 196 -24.32 -10.96 -5.54
CA ARG A 196 -24.74 -12.32 -5.91
C ARG A 196 -24.67 -13.29 -4.74
N LEU A 197 -23.79 -13.04 -3.78
CA LEU A 197 -23.67 -13.76 -2.52
C LEU A 197 -24.64 -13.27 -1.43
N ASN A 198 -25.51 -12.30 -1.76
CA ASN A 198 -26.40 -11.61 -0.82
C ASN A 198 -25.64 -10.97 0.36
N ILE A 199 -24.53 -10.30 0.07
CA ILE A 199 -23.79 -9.50 1.05
C ILE A 199 -24.14 -8.03 0.83
N GLU A 200 -24.54 -7.36 1.91
CA GLU A 200 -24.74 -5.92 1.91
C GLU A 200 -23.38 -5.21 1.97
N VAL A 201 -23.20 -4.16 1.17
CA VAL A 201 -21.93 -3.46 1.07
C VAL A 201 -22.09 -1.98 1.41
N ILE A 202 -21.30 -1.49 2.37
CA ILE A 202 -21.14 -0.07 2.67
C ILE A 202 -19.89 0.45 1.95
N LEU A 203 -20.02 1.55 1.21
CA LEU A 203 -18.95 2.26 0.53
C LEU A 203 -18.93 3.73 0.99
N PRO A 204 -18.29 4.04 2.13
CA PRO A 204 -18.20 5.42 2.61
C PRO A 204 -17.63 6.35 1.52
N GLN A 205 -18.21 7.52 1.31
CA GLN A 205 -17.73 8.44 0.28
C GLN A 205 -16.44 9.17 0.68
N GLY A 206 -16.17 9.29 1.99
CA GLY A 206 -15.01 10.01 2.54
C GLY A 206 -13.68 9.26 2.60
N GLN A 207 -13.57 8.04 2.05
CA GLN A 207 -12.31 7.25 2.11
C GLN A 207 -11.14 8.01 1.48
N MET A 208 -10.00 7.96 2.18
CA MET A 208 -8.74 8.54 1.75
C MET A 208 -7.80 7.45 1.18
N CYS A 209 -6.79 7.85 0.40
CA CYS A 209 -5.70 6.94 0.03
C CYS A 209 -5.15 6.25 1.30
N CYS A 210 -4.77 4.97 1.23
CA CYS A 210 -4.29 4.25 2.42
C CYS A 210 -3.01 4.85 3.03
N GLY A 211 -2.29 5.70 2.30
CA GLY A 211 -1.11 6.43 2.79
C GLY A 211 0.19 5.63 2.77
N LEU A 212 0.14 4.30 2.53
CA LEU A 212 1.33 3.46 2.60
C LEU A 212 2.42 3.86 1.58
N PRO A 213 2.14 4.15 0.29
CA PRO A 213 3.19 4.61 -0.63
C PRO A 213 3.91 5.89 -0.17
N ILE A 214 3.17 6.81 0.45
CA ILE A 214 3.71 8.07 1.01
C ILE A 214 4.65 7.74 2.17
N PHE A 215 4.21 6.85 3.07
CA PHE A 215 5.00 6.36 4.20
C PHE A 215 6.29 5.63 3.75
N LEU A 216 6.18 4.68 2.82
CA LEU A 216 7.31 3.90 2.29
C LEU A 216 8.33 4.75 1.52
N ALA A 217 7.92 5.93 1.03
CA ALA A 217 8.81 6.89 0.41
C ALA A 217 9.61 7.73 1.43
N GLY A 218 9.31 7.61 2.72
CA GLY A 218 9.91 8.38 3.82
C GLY A 218 9.13 9.65 4.18
N ALA A 219 8.02 9.95 3.52
CA ALA A 219 7.18 11.14 3.76
C ALA A 219 6.17 10.90 4.89
N ARG A 220 6.62 10.34 6.02
CA ARG A 220 5.74 9.71 7.03
C ARG A 220 4.63 10.63 7.56
N GLU A 221 4.95 11.88 7.88
CA GLU A 221 3.96 12.83 8.42
C GLU A 221 2.80 13.10 7.44
N SER A 222 3.07 13.12 6.13
CA SER A 222 2.05 13.34 5.11
C SER A 222 1.04 12.21 5.00
N ALA A 223 1.35 11.01 5.52
CA ALA A 223 0.43 9.88 5.52
C ALA A 223 -0.55 9.87 6.71
N LEU A 224 -0.25 10.59 7.81
CA LEU A 224 -1.00 10.47 9.07
C LEU A 224 -2.45 10.97 8.96
N GLY A 225 -2.68 12.04 8.20
CA GLY A 225 -4.04 12.55 7.98
C GLY A 225 -4.95 11.50 7.33
N ASN A 226 -4.43 10.81 6.31
CA ASN A 226 -5.12 9.70 5.65
C ASN A 226 -5.43 8.55 6.61
N ILE A 227 -4.42 8.15 7.41
CA ILE A 227 -4.54 7.04 8.36
C ILE A 227 -5.65 7.34 9.36
N ARG A 228 -5.63 8.53 9.99
CA ARG A 228 -6.63 8.93 10.98
C ARG A 228 -8.04 9.01 10.38
N LYS A 229 -8.19 9.58 9.18
CA LYS A 229 -9.50 9.67 8.52
C LYS A 229 -10.07 8.29 8.18
N ASN A 230 -9.23 7.39 7.70
CA ASN A 230 -9.64 6.02 7.42
C ASN A 230 -10.00 5.26 8.70
N LEU A 231 -9.26 5.44 9.80
CA LEU A 231 -9.59 4.84 11.09
C LEU A 231 -10.95 5.31 11.64
N GLU A 232 -11.26 6.60 11.50
CA GLU A 232 -12.56 7.19 11.86
C GLU A 232 -13.70 6.53 11.07
N LEU A 233 -13.50 6.32 9.76
CA LEU A 233 -14.55 5.78 8.87
C LEU A 233 -14.73 4.26 8.98
N PHE A 234 -13.67 3.51 9.31
CA PHE A 234 -13.65 2.05 9.17
C PHE A 234 -13.84 1.28 10.47
N ASN A 235 -13.65 1.91 11.64
CA ASN A 235 -13.93 1.29 12.94
C ASN A 235 -15.43 1.30 13.25
N ARG A 236 -16.20 0.61 12.40
CA ARG A 236 -17.64 0.46 12.56
C ARG A 236 -17.98 -0.88 13.19
N GLU A 237 -18.98 -0.91 14.06
CA GLU A 237 -19.47 -2.14 14.69
C GLU A 237 -20.50 -2.86 13.83
N ASP A 238 -21.19 -2.14 12.94
CA ASP A 238 -22.25 -2.65 12.06
C ASP A 238 -21.74 -3.38 10.79
N VAL A 239 -20.46 -3.78 10.78
CA VAL A 239 -19.87 -4.54 9.67
C VAL A 239 -19.03 -5.71 10.18
N ASP A 240 -19.15 -6.83 9.47
CA ASP A 240 -18.46 -8.09 9.74
C ASP A 240 -16.99 -8.02 9.29
N ALA A 241 -16.71 -7.30 8.21
CA ALA A 241 -15.39 -7.18 7.62
C ALA A 241 -15.18 -5.85 6.88
N VAL A 242 -13.92 -5.45 6.77
CA VAL A 242 -13.45 -4.37 5.89
C VAL A 242 -12.69 -5.01 4.73
N LEU A 243 -13.32 -5.03 3.56
CA LEU A 243 -12.78 -5.67 2.37
C LEU A 243 -11.88 -4.71 1.59
N VAL A 244 -10.78 -5.25 1.09
CA VAL A 244 -9.85 -4.59 0.18
C VAL A 244 -9.65 -5.43 -1.07
N ASP A 245 -9.37 -4.79 -2.21
CA ASP A 245 -8.98 -5.44 -3.48
C ASP A 245 -7.51 -5.19 -3.84
N CYS A 246 -6.78 -4.51 -2.95
CA CYS A 246 -5.40 -4.11 -3.17
C CYS A 246 -4.54 -4.60 -2.00
N ALA A 247 -3.61 -5.51 -2.28
CA ALA A 247 -2.68 -6.08 -1.29
C ALA A 247 -1.95 -5.02 -0.45
N THR A 248 -1.46 -3.95 -1.09
CA THR A 248 -0.79 -2.83 -0.39
C THR A 248 -1.73 -2.10 0.55
N CYS A 249 -2.99 -1.88 0.14
CA CYS A 249 -4.00 -1.29 1.01
C CYS A 249 -4.34 -2.23 2.18
N GLY A 250 -4.46 -3.53 1.91
CA GLY A 250 -4.68 -4.55 2.95
C GLY A 250 -3.58 -4.54 4.00
N SER A 251 -2.31 -4.64 3.59
CA SER A 251 -1.16 -4.56 4.51
C SER A 251 -1.12 -3.23 5.27
N ALA A 252 -1.47 -2.11 4.61
CA ALA A 252 -1.54 -0.81 5.26
C ALA A 252 -2.52 -0.80 6.44
N LEU A 253 -3.78 -1.15 6.19
CA LEU A 253 -4.85 -1.10 7.19
C LEU A 253 -4.67 -2.21 8.25
N LYS A 254 -4.17 -3.38 7.85
CA LYS A 254 -4.05 -4.55 8.72
C LYS A 254 -2.82 -4.53 9.61
N ASN A 255 -1.66 -4.12 9.09
CA ASN A 255 -0.38 -4.22 9.80
C ASN A 255 0.21 -2.83 10.07
N GLU A 256 0.38 -2.03 9.02
CA GLU A 256 1.19 -0.82 9.12
C GLU A 256 0.54 0.28 9.97
N TYR A 257 -0.78 0.43 9.97
CA TYR A 257 -1.46 1.46 10.78
C TYR A 257 -1.16 1.28 12.28
N VAL A 258 -1.20 0.03 12.76
CA VAL A 258 -0.85 -0.30 14.15
C VAL A 258 0.59 0.08 14.42
N HIS A 259 1.52 -0.39 13.59
CA HIS A 259 2.95 -0.14 13.79
C HIS A 259 3.32 1.33 13.70
N ILE A 260 2.70 2.08 12.78
CA ILE A 260 2.95 3.52 12.62
C ILE A 260 2.53 4.29 13.85
N LEU A 261 1.38 3.97 14.44
CA LEU A 261 0.90 4.64 15.65
C LEU A 261 1.73 4.23 16.88
N GLU A 262 2.06 2.94 17.03
CA GLU A 262 2.91 2.45 18.12
C GLU A 262 4.33 3.04 18.08
N GLU A 263 4.97 3.10 16.90
CA GLU A 263 6.30 3.72 16.73
C GLU A 263 6.31 5.20 17.17
N ARG A 264 5.15 5.85 17.12
CA ARG A 264 4.97 7.25 17.53
C ARG A 264 4.54 7.42 18.99
N GLY A 265 4.29 6.32 19.71
CA GLY A 265 3.69 6.38 21.04
C GLY A 265 2.25 6.89 21.05
N GLU A 266 1.55 6.83 19.91
CA GLU A 266 0.13 7.20 19.80
C GLU A 266 -0.77 6.00 20.16
N ASN A 267 -2.02 6.27 20.57
CA ASN A 267 -3.00 5.20 20.81
C ASN A 267 -3.27 4.43 19.50
N ALA A 268 -3.04 3.13 19.52
CA ALA A 268 -3.21 2.24 18.37
C ALA A 268 -4.45 1.33 18.47
N ASP A 269 -5.33 1.53 19.44
CA ASP A 269 -6.45 0.62 19.73
C ASP A 269 -7.45 0.56 18.57
N ALA A 270 -7.78 1.72 18.00
CA ALA A 270 -8.61 1.81 16.81
C ALA A 270 -7.97 1.10 15.60
N ALA A 271 -6.63 1.16 15.46
CA ALA A 271 -5.94 0.44 14.40
C ALA A 271 -5.92 -1.06 14.65
N LYS A 272 -5.76 -1.50 15.91
CA LYS A 272 -5.82 -2.91 16.31
C LYS A 272 -7.21 -3.50 16.12
N ALA A 273 -8.26 -2.73 16.41
CA ALA A 273 -9.64 -3.13 16.17
C ALA A 273 -9.91 -3.29 14.67
N LEU A 274 -9.54 -2.28 13.86
CA LEU A 274 -9.66 -2.34 12.41
C LEU A 274 -8.88 -3.53 11.81
N SER A 275 -7.64 -3.74 12.25
CA SER A 275 -6.76 -4.82 11.77
C SER A 275 -7.43 -6.20 11.79
N LYS A 276 -8.21 -6.49 12.85
CA LYS A 276 -8.95 -7.75 13.01
C LYS A 276 -10.06 -7.94 11.97
N LYS A 277 -10.62 -6.84 11.44
CA LYS A 277 -11.71 -6.85 10.45
C LYS A 277 -11.22 -6.79 9.00
N VAL A 278 -9.98 -6.39 8.75
CA VAL A 278 -9.45 -6.20 7.39
C VAL A 278 -9.17 -7.55 6.73
N MET A 279 -9.77 -7.75 5.55
CA MET A 279 -9.62 -8.94 4.73
C MET A 279 -9.44 -8.60 3.26
N ASP A 280 -8.56 -9.31 2.57
CA ASP A 280 -8.57 -9.30 1.11
C ASP A 280 -9.88 -9.91 0.60
N ILE A 281 -10.41 -9.36 -0.50
CA ILE A 281 -11.66 -9.87 -1.09
C ILE A 281 -11.57 -11.36 -1.41
N SER A 282 -10.42 -11.86 -1.85
CA SER A 282 -10.23 -13.29 -2.15
C SER A 282 -10.33 -14.14 -0.88
N GLN A 283 -9.77 -13.67 0.25
CA GLN A 283 -9.88 -14.36 1.55
C GLN A 283 -11.32 -14.37 2.07
N TYR A 284 -12.09 -13.32 1.79
CA TYR A 284 -13.51 -13.28 2.17
C TYR A 284 -14.34 -14.24 1.30
N LEU A 285 -14.06 -14.28 0.00
CA LEU A 285 -14.73 -15.14 -0.96
C LEU A 285 -14.47 -16.64 -0.74
N ASP A 286 -13.31 -17.00 -0.18
CA ASP A 286 -12.96 -18.38 0.19
C ASP A 286 -13.91 -18.99 1.25
N LYS A 287 -14.66 -18.15 1.98
CA LYS A 287 -15.66 -18.60 2.96
C LYS A 287 -16.94 -19.16 2.31
N PHE A 288 -17.11 -18.99 1.00
CA PHE A 288 -18.32 -19.38 0.26
C PHE A 288 -18.02 -20.53 -0.69
N ASP A 289 -18.99 -21.43 -0.88
CA ASP A 289 -18.90 -22.41 -1.96
C ASP A 289 -19.20 -21.76 -3.31
N LEU A 290 -18.14 -21.30 -3.97
CA LEU A 290 -18.23 -20.66 -5.27
C LEU A 290 -18.30 -21.65 -6.43
N LYS A 291 -17.94 -22.94 -6.23
CA LYS A 291 -17.82 -23.89 -7.35
C LYS A 291 -19.14 -24.06 -8.11
N GLY A 292 -20.26 -24.10 -7.40
CA GLY A 292 -21.59 -24.18 -8.00
C GLY A 292 -22.06 -22.88 -8.69
N MET A 293 -21.37 -21.76 -8.47
CA MET A 293 -21.73 -20.44 -9.01
C MET A 293 -20.85 -20.02 -10.19
N LEU A 294 -19.66 -20.61 -10.32
CA LEU A 294 -18.69 -20.27 -11.34
C LEU A 294 -18.92 -21.07 -12.62
N LYS A 295 -18.76 -20.39 -13.76
CA LYS A 295 -18.72 -21.05 -15.07
C LYS A 295 -17.27 -21.31 -15.46
N PRO A 296 -16.94 -22.49 -16.02
CA PRO A 296 -15.61 -22.74 -16.57
C PRO A 296 -15.25 -21.69 -17.62
N LEU A 297 -14.06 -21.12 -17.52
CA LEU A 297 -13.54 -20.19 -18.52
C LEU A 297 -12.37 -20.86 -19.25
N PRO A 298 -12.53 -21.21 -20.54
CA PRO A 298 -11.49 -21.94 -21.27
C PRO A 298 -10.26 -21.04 -21.46
N GLY A 299 -9.10 -21.53 -21.05
CA GLY A 299 -7.84 -20.80 -21.20
C GLY A 299 -6.80 -21.17 -20.14
N LYS A 300 -5.65 -20.50 -20.21
CA LYS A 300 -4.61 -20.57 -19.18
C LYS A 300 -4.49 -19.21 -18.52
N ALA A 301 -4.46 -19.19 -17.20
CA ALA A 301 -4.20 -17.99 -16.40
C ALA A 301 -2.92 -18.19 -15.59
N THR A 302 -2.11 -17.14 -15.48
CA THR A 302 -0.97 -17.11 -14.58
C THR A 302 -1.36 -16.33 -13.33
N TYR A 303 -1.33 -17.00 -12.18
CA TYR A 303 -1.59 -16.36 -10.91
C TYR A 303 -0.35 -15.56 -10.46
N HIS A 304 -0.55 -14.30 -10.10
CA HIS A 304 0.49 -13.47 -9.51
C HIS A 304 0.23 -13.32 -8.01
N ASP A 305 1.15 -13.82 -7.20
CA ASP A 305 1.09 -13.71 -5.73
C ASP A 305 1.69 -12.37 -5.26
N PRO A 306 0.88 -11.41 -4.76
CA PRO A 306 1.37 -10.09 -4.40
C PRO A 306 2.18 -10.10 -3.09
N CYS A 307 3.32 -9.41 -3.07
CA CYS A 307 4.21 -9.40 -1.90
C CYS A 307 3.55 -8.95 -0.59
N HIS A 308 2.69 -7.93 -0.63
CA HIS A 308 2.01 -7.39 0.56
C HIS A 308 0.76 -8.19 0.99
N LEU A 309 0.38 -9.22 0.24
CA LEU A 309 -0.70 -10.12 0.62
C LEU A 309 -0.17 -11.42 1.23
N ALA A 310 0.97 -11.90 0.72
CA ALA A 310 1.56 -13.19 1.06
C ALA A 310 2.52 -13.18 2.25
N ARG A 311 2.74 -12.03 2.90
CA ARG A 311 3.78 -11.82 3.91
C ARG A 311 3.21 -11.17 5.16
#